data_AF-A0A8T3NCY5-F1
#
_entry.id   AF-A0A8T3NCY5-F1
#
_cell.length_a   1.000
_cell.length_b   1.000
_cell.length_c   1.000
_cell.angle_alpha   90.00
_cell.angle_beta   90.00
_cell.angle_gamma   90.00
#
_symmetry.space_group_name_H-M   'P 1'
#
loop_
_entity.id
_entity.type
_entity.pdbx_description
1 polymer ?
#
loop_
_entity_poly.entity_id
_entity_poly.type
_entity_poly.pdbx_seq_one_letter_code
_entity_poly.pdbx_strand_id
1 'polypeptide(L)'
;MIPELRRVYNAAYTDGKYQEYRRRLEAAAGGPIEFRVAETPVFLPPDLRDAMVQATSEVIELLMAPEHLQASLAAVPPEYDVPDCDAHPLFAQIDFAVTRENGRLVPRLIELQGFPSLYAFQLVQGLELQRLVSNGERLNCFLSGLDADGYCRIVGEAILGGHPPENVVLFDLDPPTQKTYPDFALTEKLWGVRAVCPTTVQKRGRELWYHRDGRPCRILRVYNRVIVEELRAKQVELPFRYTDSLDVEWAGHPNWYFRWSKHALLGLDHPSVPPSRLLSDLERP
;
A
#
# COMPACT_ATOMS: atom_id res chain seq x y z
N MET A 1 -7.17 -22.80 -0.07
CA MET A 1 -6.62 -22.80 -1.44
C MET A 1 -7.40 -23.78 -2.30
N ILE A 2 -7.55 -23.53 -3.60
CA ILE A 2 -8.21 -24.45 -4.55
C ILE A 2 -7.27 -25.65 -4.81
N PRO A 3 -7.57 -26.87 -4.32
CA PRO A 3 -6.61 -27.97 -4.33
C PRO A 3 -6.24 -28.45 -5.73
N GLU A 4 -7.20 -28.47 -6.65
CA GLU A 4 -6.96 -28.96 -8.01
C GLU A 4 -5.99 -28.06 -8.78
N LEU A 5 -6.16 -26.74 -8.68
CA LEU A 5 -5.25 -25.77 -9.30
C LEU A 5 -3.84 -25.86 -8.73
N ARG A 6 -3.74 -26.03 -7.40
CA ARG A 6 -2.46 -26.26 -6.72
C ARG A 6 -1.79 -27.53 -7.26
N ARG A 7 -2.53 -28.62 -7.42
CA ARG A 7 -2.01 -29.90 -7.94
C ARG A 7 -1.52 -29.76 -9.39
N VAL A 8 -2.32 -29.14 -10.25
CA VAL A 8 -1.97 -28.88 -11.67
C VAL A 8 -0.74 -28.00 -11.77
N TYR A 9 -0.67 -26.89 -11.02
CA TYR A 9 0.49 -26.02 -11.02
C TYR A 9 1.75 -26.75 -10.56
N ASN A 10 1.68 -27.46 -9.43
CA ASN A 10 2.82 -28.19 -8.89
C ASN A 10 3.36 -29.24 -9.85
N ALA A 11 2.48 -29.95 -10.57
CA ALA A 11 2.88 -30.94 -11.57
C ALA A 11 3.58 -30.32 -12.79
N ALA A 12 3.28 -29.05 -13.11
CA ALA A 12 3.85 -28.33 -14.23
C ALA A 12 5.01 -27.39 -13.84
N TYR A 13 5.33 -27.26 -12.55
CA TYR A 13 6.35 -26.35 -12.04
C TYR A 13 7.75 -26.78 -12.50
N THR A 14 8.57 -25.80 -12.84
CA THR A 14 10.02 -25.97 -13.02
C THR A 14 10.74 -24.73 -12.53
N ASP A 15 11.98 -24.87 -12.06
CA ASP A 15 12.82 -23.72 -11.70
C ASP A 15 13.01 -22.77 -12.88
N GLY A 16 13.05 -23.30 -14.11
CA GLY A 16 13.11 -22.50 -15.34
C GLY A 16 11.91 -21.55 -15.49
N LYS A 17 10.69 -22.00 -15.18
CA LYS A 17 9.48 -21.15 -15.20
C LYS A 17 9.54 -20.06 -14.13
N TYR A 18 10.02 -20.39 -12.94
CA TYR A 18 10.18 -19.42 -11.86
C TYR A 18 11.24 -18.35 -12.21
N GLN A 19 12.41 -18.76 -12.69
CA GLN A 19 13.47 -17.81 -13.09
C GLN A 19 13.01 -16.91 -14.23
N GLU A 20 12.24 -17.45 -15.17
CA GLU A 20 11.67 -16.69 -16.27
C GLU A 20 10.60 -15.68 -15.79
N TYR A 21 9.74 -16.06 -14.84
CA TYR A 21 8.85 -15.13 -14.15
C TYR A 21 9.59 -13.99 -13.44
N ARG A 22 10.65 -14.32 -12.70
CA ARG A 22 11.50 -13.31 -12.04
C ARG A 22 12.14 -12.35 -13.04
N ARG A 23 12.72 -12.87 -14.12
CA ARG A 23 13.33 -12.04 -15.18
C ARG A 23 12.34 -11.05 -15.78
N ARG A 24 11.10 -11.48 -16.04
CA ARG A 24 10.07 -10.58 -16.58
C ARG A 24 9.67 -9.49 -15.59
N LEU A 25 9.56 -9.82 -14.30
CA LEU A 25 9.32 -8.82 -13.26
C LEU A 25 10.46 -7.81 -13.15
N GLU A 26 11.71 -8.27 -13.14
CA GLU A 26 12.90 -7.40 -13.07
C GLU A 26 13.01 -6.52 -14.32
N ALA A 27 12.74 -7.07 -15.50
CA ALA A 27 12.68 -6.30 -16.75
C ALA A 27 11.57 -5.23 -16.70
N ALA A 28 10.37 -5.59 -16.20
CA ALA A 28 9.27 -4.65 -16.03
C ALA A 28 9.60 -3.55 -15.01
N ALA A 29 10.26 -3.89 -13.90
CA ALA A 29 10.72 -2.92 -12.89
C ALA A 29 11.93 -2.08 -13.37
N GLY A 30 12.68 -2.55 -14.37
CA GLY A 30 13.89 -1.89 -14.87
C GLY A 30 15.12 -2.12 -13.97
N GLY A 31 15.11 -3.17 -13.15
CA GLY A 31 16.19 -3.47 -12.22
C GLY A 31 15.94 -4.74 -11.40
N PRO A 32 16.93 -5.17 -10.59
CA PRO A 32 16.81 -6.35 -9.75
C PRO A 32 15.74 -6.17 -8.67
N ILE A 33 15.10 -7.27 -8.27
CA ILE A 33 14.20 -7.31 -7.12
C ILE A 33 14.93 -7.98 -5.96
N GLU A 34 15.22 -7.20 -4.92
CA GLU A 34 16.05 -7.65 -3.78
C GLU A 34 15.29 -8.42 -2.70
N PHE A 35 13.96 -8.43 -2.77
CA PHE A 35 13.11 -9.23 -1.89
C PHE A 35 12.68 -10.54 -2.55
N ARG A 36 12.25 -11.49 -1.71
CA ARG A 36 11.79 -12.79 -2.20
C ARG A 36 10.42 -12.64 -2.86
N VAL A 37 10.32 -13.15 -4.08
CA VAL A 37 9.06 -13.24 -4.81
C VAL A 37 8.60 -14.69 -4.77
N ALA A 38 7.33 -14.93 -4.38
CA ALA A 38 6.80 -16.29 -4.32
C ALA A 38 6.87 -16.96 -5.70
N GLU A 39 7.29 -18.23 -5.73
CA GLU A 39 7.43 -18.98 -6.98
C GLU A 39 6.07 -19.26 -7.64
N THR A 40 4.98 -19.13 -6.90
CA THR A 40 3.65 -19.61 -7.27
C THR A 40 2.54 -18.65 -6.82
N PRO A 41 1.44 -18.53 -7.57
CA PRO A 41 0.28 -17.79 -7.11
C PRO A 41 -0.44 -18.50 -5.95
N VAL A 42 -1.24 -17.75 -5.20
CA VAL A 42 -2.17 -18.30 -4.21
C VAL A 42 -3.55 -18.46 -4.85
N PHE A 43 -3.99 -19.70 -5.02
CA PHE A 43 -5.33 -20.00 -5.56
C PHE A 43 -6.39 -19.87 -4.45
N LEU A 44 -7.04 -18.71 -4.36
CA LEU A 44 -8.06 -18.44 -3.34
C LEU A 44 -9.42 -19.04 -3.75
N PRO A 45 -10.04 -19.89 -2.90
CA PRO A 45 -11.43 -20.30 -3.09
C PRO A 45 -12.37 -19.09 -3.07
N PRO A 46 -13.45 -19.06 -3.88
CA PRO A 46 -14.37 -17.94 -3.92
C PRO A 46 -14.97 -17.58 -2.55
N ASP A 47 -15.32 -18.58 -1.73
CA ASP A 47 -15.90 -18.35 -0.40
C ASP A 47 -14.92 -17.65 0.55
N LEU A 48 -13.63 -18.02 0.52
CA LEU A 48 -12.59 -17.32 1.29
C LEU A 48 -12.36 -15.90 0.78
N ARG A 49 -12.29 -15.70 -0.54
CA ARG A 49 -12.16 -14.37 -1.15
C ARG A 49 -13.32 -13.47 -0.72
N ASP A 50 -14.55 -13.97 -0.84
CA ASP A 50 -15.75 -13.19 -0.52
C ASP A 50 -15.82 -12.86 0.97
N ALA A 51 -15.44 -13.79 1.84
CA ALA A 51 -15.31 -13.52 3.28
C ALA A 51 -14.25 -12.46 3.60
N MET A 52 -13.11 -12.45 2.88
CA MET A 52 -12.10 -11.40 3.04
C MET A 52 -12.61 -10.03 2.57
N VAL A 53 -13.30 -9.97 1.43
CA VAL A 53 -13.88 -8.72 0.90
C VAL A 53 -14.94 -8.18 1.86
N GLN A 54 -15.85 -9.03 2.31
CA GLN A 54 -16.89 -8.66 3.27
C GLN A 54 -16.29 -8.16 4.58
N ALA A 55 -15.35 -8.93 5.17
CA ALA A 55 -14.69 -8.53 6.40
C ALA A 55 -13.92 -7.20 6.25
N THR A 56 -13.30 -6.95 5.09
CA THR A 56 -12.65 -5.65 4.81
C THR A 56 -13.66 -4.51 4.83
N SER A 57 -14.80 -4.65 4.14
CA SER A 57 -15.84 -3.62 4.12
C SER A 57 -16.41 -3.35 5.51
N GLU A 58 -16.76 -4.40 6.26
CA GLU A 58 -17.33 -4.29 7.61
C GLU A 58 -16.33 -3.67 8.59
N VAL A 59 -15.04 -4.04 8.52
CA VAL A 59 -14.00 -3.44 9.37
C VAL A 59 -13.76 -1.97 9.01
N ILE A 60 -13.77 -1.59 7.73
CA ILE A 60 -13.66 -0.19 7.33
C ILE A 60 -14.86 0.60 7.84
N GLU A 61 -16.08 0.07 7.72
CA GLU A 61 -17.29 0.72 8.27
C GLU A 61 -17.18 0.97 9.77
N LEU A 62 -16.68 0.00 10.55
CA LEU A 62 -16.42 0.17 11.97
C LEU A 62 -15.36 1.25 12.23
N LEU A 63 -14.20 1.19 11.55
CA LEU A 63 -13.13 2.19 11.69
C LEU A 63 -13.57 3.61 11.33
N MET A 64 -14.55 3.72 10.45
CA MET A 64 -15.12 4.98 9.99
C MET A 64 -16.28 5.48 10.86
N ALA A 65 -16.70 4.73 11.89
CA ALA A 65 -17.72 5.21 12.82
C ALA A 65 -17.20 6.41 13.63
N PRO A 66 -18.08 7.37 14.00
CA PRO A 66 -17.66 8.62 14.65
C PRO A 66 -16.81 8.43 15.91
N GLU A 67 -17.15 7.46 16.77
CA GLU A 67 -16.37 7.17 17.97
C GLU A 67 -14.93 6.74 17.66
N HIS A 68 -14.73 5.87 16.67
CA HIS A 68 -13.43 5.35 16.28
C HIS A 68 -12.60 6.42 15.55
N LEU A 69 -13.24 7.24 14.70
CA LEU A 69 -12.59 8.39 14.08
C LEU A 69 -12.11 9.41 15.11
N GLN A 70 -12.91 9.72 16.12
CA GLN A 70 -12.54 10.64 17.18
C GLN A 70 -11.40 10.08 18.03
N ALA A 71 -11.45 8.79 18.39
CA ALA A 71 -10.38 8.13 19.14
C ALA A 71 -9.05 8.13 18.36
N SER A 72 -9.10 7.93 17.04
CA SER A 72 -7.91 7.87 16.19
C SER A 72 -7.08 9.16 16.16
N LEU A 73 -7.66 10.31 16.50
CA LEU A 73 -6.95 11.60 16.55
C LEU A 73 -5.81 11.59 17.56
N ALA A 74 -5.98 10.86 18.67
CA ALA A 74 -4.95 10.75 19.71
C ALA A 74 -3.70 9.99 19.25
N ALA A 75 -3.77 9.26 18.12
CA ALA A 75 -2.64 8.54 17.57
C ALA A 75 -1.67 9.43 16.79
N VAL A 76 -2.09 10.63 16.35
CA VAL A 76 -1.28 11.54 15.54
C VAL A 76 -0.36 12.36 16.47
N PRO A 77 0.98 12.23 16.37
CA PRO A 77 1.88 13.05 17.17
C PRO A 77 1.83 14.53 16.72
N PRO A 78 1.84 15.51 17.64
CA PRO A 78 1.66 16.93 17.30
C PRO A 78 2.66 17.48 16.29
N GLU A 79 3.90 16.99 16.28
CA GLU A 79 4.94 17.42 15.34
C GLU A 79 4.78 16.85 13.92
N TYR A 80 3.88 15.87 13.74
CA TYR A 80 3.52 15.26 12.46
C TYR A 80 2.05 15.50 12.08
N ASP A 81 1.32 16.33 12.84
CA ASP A 81 -0.08 16.64 12.56
C ASP A 81 -0.19 17.58 11.35
N VAL A 82 -0.44 16.99 10.18
CA VAL A 82 -0.57 17.73 8.93
C VAL A 82 -1.94 18.44 8.91
N PRO A 83 -2.00 19.75 8.61
CA PRO A 83 -3.26 20.47 8.53
C PRO A 83 -4.23 19.91 7.48
N ASP A 84 -5.52 20.15 7.68
CA ASP A 84 -6.58 19.88 6.70
C ASP A 84 -6.75 18.38 6.33
N CYS A 85 -6.64 17.50 7.33
CA CYS A 85 -6.81 16.05 7.15
C CYS A 85 -8.17 15.67 6.53
N ASP A 86 -8.13 14.81 5.52
CA ASP A 86 -9.31 14.26 4.85
C ASP A 86 -10.27 13.53 5.81
N ALA A 87 -11.54 13.49 5.43
CA ALA A 87 -12.59 12.80 6.19
C ALA A 87 -12.41 11.27 6.21
N HIS A 88 -11.82 10.70 5.16
CA HIS A 88 -11.53 9.26 5.02
C HIS A 88 -10.14 9.05 4.39
N PRO A 89 -9.48 7.91 4.60
CA PRO A 89 -8.22 7.64 3.94
C PRO A 89 -8.44 7.41 2.45
N LEU A 90 -7.50 7.91 1.63
CA LEU A 90 -7.49 7.63 0.20
C LEU A 90 -7.01 6.20 -0.11
N PHE A 91 -6.10 5.68 0.72
CA PHE A 91 -5.53 4.35 0.60
C PHE A 91 -5.73 3.58 1.89
N ALA A 92 -6.09 2.31 1.76
CA ALA A 92 -6.35 1.41 2.85
C ALA A 92 -5.81 0.01 2.51
N GLN A 93 -5.15 -0.62 3.47
CA GLN A 93 -4.73 -2.02 3.41
C GLN A 93 -5.15 -2.73 4.69
N ILE A 94 -5.62 -3.96 4.51
CA ILE A 94 -6.06 -4.83 5.58
C ILE A 94 -5.39 -6.18 5.36
N ASP A 95 -4.56 -6.56 6.33
CA ASP A 95 -3.82 -7.81 6.29
C ASP A 95 -4.54 -8.88 7.10
N PHE A 96 -4.80 -10.01 6.45
CA PHE A 96 -5.41 -11.17 7.09
C PHE A 96 -4.45 -12.34 7.17
N ALA A 97 -4.41 -12.99 8.33
CA ALA A 97 -4.02 -14.38 8.43
C ALA A 97 -5.20 -15.27 8.00
N VAL A 98 -4.92 -16.34 7.27
CA VAL A 98 -5.94 -17.35 6.93
C VAL A 98 -5.82 -18.51 7.91
N THR A 99 -6.85 -18.73 8.73
CA THR A 99 -6.90 -19.82 9.72
C THR A 99 -7.90 -20.88 9.30
N ARG A 100 -7.99 -21.98 10.08
CA ARG A 100 -8.97 -23.04 9.87
C ARG A 100 -9.88 -23.16 11.09
N GLU A 101 -11.18 -23.05 10.87
CA GLU A 101 -12.21 -23.17 11.89
C GLU A 101 -13.32 -24.09 11.39
N ASN A 102 -13.66 -25.12 12.16
CA ASN A 102 -14.66 -26.13 11.78
C ASN A 102 -14.44 -26.70 10.36
N GLY A 103 -13.18 -26.89 9.98
CA GLY A 103 -12.79 -27.40 8.66
C GLY A 103 -12.77 -26.36 7.53
N ARG A 104 -13.29 -25.13 7.74
CA ARG A 104 -13.34 -24.05 6.74
C ARG A 104 -12.17 -23.09 6.90
N LEU A 105 -11.75 -22.46 5.80
CA LEU A 105 -10.75 -21.39 5.84
C LEU A 105 -11.44 -20.07 6.17
N VAL A 106 -10.90 -19.30 7.12
CA VAL A 106 -11.47 -18.03 7.54
C VAL A 106 -10.38 -16.96 7.67
N PRO A 107 -10.67 -15.68 7.35
CA PRO A 107 -9.73 -14.60 7.53
C PRO A 107 -9.75 -14.07 8.97
N ARG A 108 -8.56 -13.76 9.49
CA ARG A 108 -8.33 -13.15 10.80
C ARG A 108 -7.46 -11.92 10.64
N LEU A 109 -7.98 -10.76 11.04
CA LEU A 109 -7.29 -9.48 10.93
C LEU A 109 -5.99 -9.53 11.71
N ILE A 110 -4.90 -9.06 11.09
CA ILE A 110 -3.58 -8.94 11.72
C ILE A 110 -3.14 -7.47 11.76
N GLU A 111 -3.35 -6.75 10.67
CA GLU A 111 -2.88 -5.37 10.55
C GLU A 111 -3.81 -4.53 9.68
N LEU A 112 -3.87 -3.24 9.99
CA LEU A 112 -4.58 -2.20 9.25
C LEU A 112 -3.57 -1.10 8.93
N GLN A 113 -3.63 -0.54 7.73
CA GLN A 113 -2.80 0.60 7.34
C GLN A 113 -3.62 1.57 6.49
N GLY A 114 -3.56 2.86 6.84
CA GLY A 114 -4.11 3.96 6.04
C GLY A 114 -3.06 4.61 5.14
N PHE A 115 -2.10 3.84 4.62
CA PHE A 115 -0.86 4.34 4.04
C PHE A 115 -0.47 3.55 2.80
N PRO A 116 -0.16 4.19 1.66
CA PRO A 116 -0.07 3.47 0.40
C PRO A 116 1.13 2.51 0.31
N SER A 117 0.87 1.27 -0.11
CA SER A 117 1.73 0.09 -0.24
C SER A 117 1.82 -0.62 -1.62
N LEU A 118 2.89 -0.58 -2.43
CA LEU A 118 3.12 -1.55 -3.52
C LEU A 118 2.06 -1.61 -4.66
N TYR A 119 1.27 -0.56 -4.86
CA TYR A 119 0.14 -0.59 -5.79
C TYR A 119 0.55 -0.81 -7.26
N ALA A 120 1.73 -0.37 -7.67
CA ALA A 120 2.23 -0.57 -9.02
C ALA A 120 2.82 -2.00 -9.17
N PHE A 121 3.61 -2.41 -8.18
CA PHE A 121 4.21 -3.74 -8.16
C PHE A 121 3.18 -4.86 -8.11
N GLN A 122 2.12 -4.73 -7.31
CA GLN A 122 1.09 -5.77 -7.20
C GLN A 122 0.34 -6.01 -8.52
N LEU A 123 0.09 -4.95 -9.30
CA LEU A 123 -0.55 -5.05 -10.61
C LEU A 123 0.33 -5.88 -11.55
N VAL A 124 1.59 -5.48 -11.70
CA VAL A 124 2.55 -6.13 -12.59
C VAL A 124 2.80 -7.56 -12.15
N GLN A 125 2.95 -7.80 -10.85
CA GLN A 125 3.11 -9.14 -10.29
C GLN A 125 1.89 -10.02 -10.59
N GLY A 126 0.67 -9.51 -10.40
CA GLY A 126 -0.57 -10.22 -10.67
C GLY A 126 -0.68 -10.67 -12.13
N LEU A 127 -0.36 -9.77 -13.07
CA LEU A 127 -0.34 -10.08 -14.51
C LEU A 127 0.70 -11.15 -14.86
N GLU A 128 1.89 -11.07 -14.28
CA GLU A 128 2.95 -12.06 -14.51
C GLU A 128 2.66 -13.42 -13.88
N LEU A 129 1.96 -13.44 -12.73
CA LEU A 129 1.45 -14.67 -12.11
C LEU A 129 0.35 -15.33 -12.97
N GLN A 130 -0.54 -14.53 -13.60
CA GLN A 130 -1.54 -15.07 -14.52
C GLN A 130 -0.89 -15.80 -15.71
N ARG A 131 0.22 -15.27 -16.25
CA ARG A 131 0.98 -15.93 -17.32
C ARG A 131 1.54 -17.29 -16.90
N LEU A 132 1.84 -17.51 -15.62
CA LEU A 132 2.34 -18.79 -15.12
C LEU A 132 1.27 -19.90 -15.09
N VAL A 133 -0.01 -19.52 -15.04
CA VAL A 133 -1.15 -20.45 -14.90
C VAL A 133 -2.02 -20.54 -16.15
N SER A 134 -1.67 -19.81 -17.21
CA SER A 134 -2.44 -19.67 -18.46
C SER A 134 -2.46 -20.96 -19.28
N ASN A 135 -3.24 -21.96 -18.85
CA ASN A 135 -3.53 -23.21 -19.56
C ASN A 135 -5.04 -23.39 -19.86
N GLY A 136 -5.83 -22.30 -19.91
CA GLY A 136 -7.25 -22.31 -20.29
C GLY A 136 -8.26 -22.00 -19.18
N GLU A 137 -7.81 -21.81 -17.94
CA GLU A 137 -8.68 -21.40 -16.82
C GLU A 137 -8.78 -19.89 -16.70
N ARG A 138 -9.99 -19.36 -16.45
CA ARG A 138 -10.21 -17.94 -16.17
C ARG A 138 -9.89 -17.64 -14.70
N LEU A 139 -8.60 -17.52 -14.38
CA LEU A 139 -8.14 -16.99 -13.10
C LEU A 139 -7.96 -15.48 -13.19
N ASN A 140 -8.35 -14.76 -12.15
CA ASN A 140 -8.21 -13.31 -12.07
C ASN A 140 -7.64 -12.90 -10.70
N CYS A 141 -6.88 -11.80 -10.69
CA CYS A 141 -6.39 -11.14 -9.48
C CYS A 141 -7.12 -9.83 -9.17
N PHE A 142 -8.03 -9.38 -10.05
CA PHE A 142 -8.80 -8.17 -9.84
C PHE A 142 -10.11 -8.44 -9.09
N LEU A 143 -10.52 -7.46 -8.29
CA LEU A 143 -11.80 -7.42 -7.59
C LEU A 143 -12.72 -6.37 -8.24
N SER A 144 -13.97 -6.31 -7.78
CA SER A 144 -14.94 -5.28 -8.20
C SER A 144 -15.23 -5.21 -9.71
N GLY A 145 -15.06 -6.33 -10.42
CA GLY A 145 -15.25 -6.40 -11.87
C GLY A 145 -14.18 -5.66 -12.68
N LEU A 146 -13.07 -5.26 -12.05
CA LEU A 146 -11.97 -4.59 -12.73
C LEU A 146 -11.15 -5.57 -13.57
N ASP A 147 -10.43 -4.98 -14.52
CA ASP A 147 -9.30 -5.57 -15.23
C ASP A 147 -8.04 -4.70 -15.00
N ALA A 148 -6.98 -4.98 -15.75
CA ALA A 148 -5.72 -4.24 -15.65
C ALA A 148 -5.89 -2.74 -15.96
N ASP A 149 -6.67 -2.42 -16.98
CA ASP A 149 -6.90 -1.05 -17.43
C ASP A 149 -7.78 -0.30 -16.41
N GLY A 150 -8.83 -0.94 -15.91
CA GLY A 150 -9.69 -0.42 -14.86
C GLY A 150 -8.94 -0.17 -13.55
N TYR A 151 -8.06 -1.10 -13.15
CA TYR A 151 -7.19 -0.92 -11.99
C TYR A 151 -6.22 0.26 -12.21
N CYS A 152 -5.52 0.27 -13.35
CA CYS A 152 -4.53 1.31 -13.66
C CYS A 152 -5.18 2.71 -13.66
N ARG A 153 -6.39 2.81 -14.20
CA ARG A 153 -7.18 4.03 -14.21
C ARG A 153 -7.57 4.48 -12.80
N ILE A 154 -8.20 3.63 -11.99
CA ILE A 154 -8.68 4.02 -10.64
C ILE A 154 -7.52 4.40 -9.73
N VAL A 155 -6.44 3.62 -9.73
CA VAL A 155 -5.26 3.92 -8.92
C VAL A 155 -4.56 5.18 -9.44
N GLY A 156 -4.47 5.35 -10.76
CA GLY A 156 -3.92 6.56 -11.37
C GLY A 156 -4.73 7.82 -11.02
N GLU A 157 -6.07 7.75 -11.06
CA GLU A 157 -6.98 8.82 -10.63
C GLU A 157 -6.72 9.20 -9.16
N ALA A 158 -6.59 8.22 -8.27
CA ALA A 158 -6.29 8.45 -6.86
C ALA A 158 -4.91 9.11 -6.64
N ILE A 159 -3.87 8.60 -7.31
CA ILE A 159 -2.50 9.11 -7.18
C ILE A 159 -2.39 10.52 -7.77
N LEU A 160 -2.94 10.77 -8.97
CA LEU A 160 -2.76 12.03 -9.70
C LEU A 160 -3.69 13.14 -9.22
N GLY A 161 -4.92 12.82 -8.79
CA GLY A 161 -5.88 13.83 -8.33
C GLY A 161 -6.22 14.90 -9.39
N GLY A 162 -6.04 14.58 -10.68
CA GLY A 162 -6.23 15.53 -11.78
C GLY A 162 -5.06 16.48 -12.05
N HIS A 163 -3.95 16.39 -11.30
CA HIS A 163 -2.75 17.18 -11.55
C HIS A 163 -1.89 16.58 -12.68
N PRO A 164 -1.10 17.38 -13.40
CA PRO A 164 -0.11 16.87 -14.36
C PRO A 164 0.90 15.94 -13.66
N PRO A 165 1.25 14.78 -14.23
CA PRO A 165 2.17 13.82 -13.60
C PRO A 165 3.53 14.42 -13.18
N GLU A 166 4.02 15.43 -13.88
CA GLU A 166 5.23 16.15 -13.51
C GLU A 166 5.14 16.96 -12.23
N ASN A 167 3.93 17.34 -11.82
CA ASN A 167 3.67 18.05 -10.57
C ASN A 167 3.28 17.10 -9.43
N VAL A 168 3.26 15.79 -9.68
CA VAL A 168 2.98 14.75 -8.68
C VAL A 168 4.26 13.96 -8.42
N VAL A 169 4.62 13.83 -7.15
CA VAL A 169 5.83 13.11 -6.72
C VAL A 169 5.48 12.01 -5.73
N LEU A 170 6.21 10.89 -5.81
CA LEU A 170 6.21 9.86 -4.78
C LEU A 170 7.31 10.21 -3.78
N PHE A 171 6.96 10.55 -2.54
CA PHE A 171 7.96 10.84 -1.52
C PHE A 171 8.37 9.58 -0.76
N ASP A 172 9.64 9.22 -0.82
CA ASP A 172 10.23 8.15 0.00
C ASP A 172 11.68 8.56 0.36
N LEU A 173 12.22 8.05 1.46
CA LEU A 173 13.56 8.42 1.89
C LEU A 173 14.61 7.65 1.07
N ASP A 174 15.46 8.38 0.36
CA ASP A 174 16.49 7.80 -0.52
C ASP A 174 15.94 6.68 -1.44
N PRO A 175 14.98 7.01 -2.34
CA PRO A 175 14.22 6.00 -3.07
C PRO A 175 15.06 4.92 -3.78
N PRO A 176 16.19 5.24 -4.44
CA PRO A 176 17.00 4.24 -5.15
C PRO A 176 17.58 3.13 -4.26
N THR A 177 17.70 3.34 -2.95
CA THR A 177 18.24 2.33 -2.02
C THR A 177 17.17 1.51 -1.32
N GLN A 178 15.89 1.84 -1.54
CA GLN A 178 14.77 1.12 -0.94
C GLN A 178 14.56 -0.23 -1.62
N LYS A 179 14.34 -1.28 -0.82
CA LYS A 179 14.02 -2.62 -1.35
C LYS A 179 12.75 -2.63 -2.21
N THR A 180 11.84 -1.69 -1.95
CA THR A 180 10.61 -1.49 -2.69
C THR A 180 10.77 -0.58 -3.91
N TYR A 181 11.98 -0.17 -4.28
CA TYR A 181 12.26 0.61 -5.49
C TYR A 181 11.59 0.06 -6.78
N PRO A 182 11.47 -1.27 -6.99
CA PRO A 182 10.69 -1.80 -8.11
C PRO A 182 9.27 -1.22 -8.23
N ASP A 183 8.58 -0.97 -7.11
CA ASP A 183 7.26 -0.32 -7.11
C ASP A 183 7.33 1.14 -7.56
N PHE A 184 8.38 1.85 -7.16
CA PHE A 184 8.58 3.26 -7.53
C PHE A 184 8.87 3.41 -9.02
N ALA A 185 9.74 2.56 -9.55
CA ALA A 185 10.04 2.53 -10.97
C ALA A 185 8.81 2.17 -11.82
N LEU A 186 7.99 1.24 -11.34
CA LEU A 186 6.71 0.89 -11.98
C LEU A 186 5.67 2.01 -11.85
N THR A 187 5.63 2.73 -10.73
CA THR A 187 4.77 3.91 -10.54
C THR A 187 5.11 4.99 -11.58
N GLU A 188 6.40 5.27 -11.80
CA GLU A 188 6.83 6.23 -12.84
C GLU A 188 6.46 5.75 -14.25
N LYS A 189 6.60 4.44 -14.54
CA LYS A 189 6.22 3.87 -15.85
C LYS A 189 4.71 3.90 -16.11
N LEU A 190 3.88 3.64 -15.09
CA LEU A 190 2.43 3.55 -15.23
C LEU A 190 1.76 4.93 -15.21
N TRP A 191 2.22 5.83 -14.35
CA TRP A 191 1.53 7.09 -14.08
C TRP A 191 2.40 8.34 -14.23
N GLY A 192 3.68 8.21 -14.59
CA GLY A 192 4.59 9.36 -14.80
C GLY A 192 5.07 10.04 -13.50
N VAL A 193 4.72 9.47 -12.35
CA VAL A 193 5.01 10.00 -11.01
C VAL A 193 6.40 9.54 -10.56
N ARG A 194 7.31 10.51 -10.41
CA ARG A 194 8.71 10.24 -10.06
C ARG A 194 8.88 10.12 -8.54
N ALA A 195 9.67 9.14 -8.10
CA ALA A 195 10.10 9.06 -6.72
C ALA A 195 11.15 10.12 -6.39
N VAL A 196 10.95 10.86 -5.30
CA VAL A 196 11.76 12.00 -4.87
C VAL A 196 12.03 11.88 -3.39
N CYS A 197 13.30 12.04 -3.00
CA CYS A 197 13.66 12.13 -1.59
C CYS A 197 13.21 13.48 -1.01
N PRO A 198 12.43 13.53 0.07
CA PRO A 198 11.95 14.79 0.63
C PRO A 198 13.08 15.67 1.17
N THR A 199 14.29 15.15 1.37
CA THR A 199 15.46 15.97 1.78
C THR A 199 16.03 16.82 0.65
N THR A 200 15.70 16.51 -0.62
CA THR A 200 16.25 17.21 -1.79
C THR A 200 15.30 18.27 -2.36
N VAL A 201 14.08 18.38 -1.81
CA VAL A 201 13.11 19.38 -2.25
C VAL A 201 13.47 20.76 -1.72
N GLN A 202 13.07 21.79 -2.44
CA GLN A 202 13.26 23.19 -2.06
C GLN A 202 11.90 23.77 -1.63
N LYS A 203 11.84 24.29 -0.40
CA LYS A 203 10.69 25.06 0.07
C LYS A 203 10.83 26.52 -0.39
N ARG A 204 9.81 27.07 -1.06
CA ARG A 204 9.73 28.47 -1.49
C ARG A 204 8.43 29.08 -0.97
N GLY A 205 8.50 29.74 0.19
CA GLY A 205 7.29 30.15 0.91
C GLY A 205 6.47 28.93 1.32
N ARG A 206 5.26 28.77 0.75
CA ARG A 206 4.38 27.62 0.96
C ARG A 206 4.53 26.52 -0.09
N GLU A 207 5.26 26.79 -1.17
CA GLU A 207 5.43 25.85 -2.28
C GLU A 207 6.59 24.90 -2.04
N LEU A 208 6.48 23.67 -2.54
CA LEU A 208 7.58 22.72 -2.65
C LEU A 208 8.01 22.56 -4.11
N TRP A 209 9.31 22.45 -4.35
CA TRP A 209 9.90 22.34 -5.68
C TRP A 209 10.95 21.23 -5.72
N TYR A 210 11.02 20.52 -6.83
CA TYR A 210 12.07 19.54 -7.10
C TYR A 210 12.68 19.77 -8.49
N HIS A 211 13.80 19.10 -8.77
CA HIS A 211 14.38 19.13 -10.11
C HIS A 211 13.96 17.88 -10.89
N ARG A 212 13.28 18.09 -12.03
CA ARG A 212 12.98 17.05 -13.02
C ARG A 212 13.81 17.34 -14.27
N ASP A 213 14.71 16.42 -14.61
CA ASP A 213 15.54 16.48 -15.83
C ASP A 213 16.30 17.82 -15.96
N GLY A 214 16.86 18.28 -14.84
CA GLY A 214 17.61 19.53 -14.73
C GLY A 214 16.76 20.80 -14.59
N ARG A 215 15.42 20.71 -14.70
CA ARG A 215 14.53 21.87 -14.62
C ARG A 215 13.79 21.92 -13.27
N PRO A 216 13.61 23.10 -12.66
CA PRO A 216 12.78 23.23 -11.48
C PRO A 216 11.31 22.96 -11.85
N CYS A 217 10.65 22.12 -11.07
CA CYS A 217 9.24 21.79 -11.22
C CYS A 217 8.54 21.92 -9.85
N ARG A 218 7.36 22.54 -9.84
CA ARG A 218 6.57 22.73 -8.62
C ARG A 218 5.89 21.40 -8.28
N ILE A 219 5.89 21.04 -7.00
CA ILE A 219 5.10 19.92 -6.49
C ILE A 219 3.73 20.48 -6.13
N LEU A 220 2.68 19.92 -6.74
CA LEU A 220 1.28 20.24 -6.45
C LEU A 220 0.62 19.12 -5.64
N ARG A 221 1.09 17.88 -5.80
CA ARG A 221 0.56 16.72 -5.07
C ARG A 221 1.67 15.76 -4.68
N VAL A 222 1.55 15.18 -3.49
CA VAL A 222 2.51 14.19 -2.96
C VAL A 222 1.81 12.87 -2.71
N TYR A 223 2.23 11.83 -3.43
CA TYR A 223 1.96 10.44 -3.10
C TYR A 223 2.93 10.00 -2.01
N ASN A 224 2.49 10.10 -0.75
CA ASN A 224 3.39 9.99 0.39
C ASN A 224 3.71 8.53 0.73
N ARG A 225 5.00 8.20 0.70
CA ARG A 225 5.57 6.90 1.05
C ARG A 225 6.65 7.00 2.14
N VAL A 226 6.81 8.17 2.75
CA VAL A 226 7.76 8.40 3.84
C VAL A 226 7.24 7.80 5.14
N ILE A 227 8.06 6.95 5.77
CA ILE A 227 7.80 6.39 7.10
C ILE A 227 8.46 7.28 8.17
N VAL A 228 7.66 7.81 9.09
CA VAL A 228 8.12 8.78 10.10
C VAL A 228 9.13 8.16 11.08
N GLU A 229 8.95 6.90 11.44
CA GLU A 229 9.85 6.13 12.28
C GLU A 229 11.24 6.01 11.63
N GLU A 230 11.30 5.90 10.30
CA GLU A 230 12.55 5.89 9.56
C GLU A 230 13.25 7.26 9.62
N LEU A 231 12.49 8.36 9.43
CA LEU A 231 13.04 9.72 9.60
C LEU A 231 13.62 9.93 10.99
N ARG A 232 12.90 9.49 12.04
CA ARG A 232 13.35 9.59 13.43
C ARG A 232 14.59 8.75 13.70
N ALA A 233 14.58 7.48 13.28
CA ALA A 233 15.69 6.56 13.48
C ALA A 233 16.98 7.03 12.79
N LYS A 234 16.87 7.63 11.61
CA LYS A 234 17.98 8.18 10.84
C LYS A 234 18.29 9.65 11.17
N GLN A 235 17.53 10.28 12.07
CA GLN A 235 17.65 11.71 12.45
C GLN A 235 17.66 12.63 11.23
N VAL A 236 16.77 12.36 10.26
CA VAL A 236 16.68 13.12 9.01
C VAL A 236 15.92 14.42 9.25
N GLU A 237 16.55 15.54 8.90
CA GLU A 237 15.89 16.85 8.87
C GLU A 237 15.33 17.12 7.46
N LEU A 238 14.05 17.49 7.41
CA LEU A 238 13.36 17.88 6.17
C LEU A 238 13.39 19.40 5.99
N PRO A 239 13.36 19.91 4.74
CA PRO A 239 13.33 21.35 4.44
C PRO A 239 11.97 22.01 4.75
N PHE A 240 11.01 21.24 5.25
CA PHE A 240 9.69 21.66 5.70
C PHE A 240 9.30 20.87 6.95
N ARG A 241 8.30 21.36 7.69
CA ARG A 241 7.64 20.63 8.77
C ARG A 241 6.31 20.11 8.26
N TYR A 242 5.91 18.93 8.71
CA TYR A 242 4.59 18.38 8.38
C TYR A 242 3.44 19.29 8.84
N THR A 243 3.65 20.05 9.92
CA THR A 243 2.71 21.06 10.44
C THR A 243 2.68 22.38 9.67
N ASP A 244 3.53 22.54 8.65
CA ASP A 244 3.48 23.73 7.79
C ASP A 244 2.21 23.73 6.92
N SER A 245 1.59 24.90 6.75
CA SER A 245 0.53 25.07 5.74
C SER A 245 1.17 25.20 4.34
N LEU A 246 1.39 24.06 3.70
CA LEU A 246 2.01 23.94 2.37
C LEU A 246 0.93 23.98 1.26
N ASP A 247 1.30 24.50 0.08
CA ASP A 247 0.42 24.53 -1.10
C ASP A 247 0.56 23.22 -1.89
N VAL A 248 0.32 22.10 -1.22
CA VAL A 248 0.45 20.73 -1.73
C VAL A 248 -0.74 19.91 -1.26
N GLU A 249 -1.30 19.12 -2.18
CA GLU A 249 -2.32 18.12 -1.87
C GLU A 249 -1.67 16.76 -1.55
N TRP A 250 -2.19 16.01 -0.58
CA TRP A 250 -1.65 14.71 -0.21
C TRP A 250 -2.47 13.58 -0.84
N ALA A 251 -1.85 12.79 -1.72
CA ALA A 251 -2.43 11.52 -2.14
C ALA A 251 -2.19 10.48 -1.04
N GLY A 252 -3.16 10.38 -0.13
CA GLY A 252 -3.01 9.68 1.14
C GLY A 252 -2.45 10.63 2.20
N HIS A 253 -3.35 11.30 2.91
CA HIS A 253 -2.97 12.27 3.93
C HIS A 253 -2.11 11.63 5.03
N PRO A 254 -0.94 12.21 5.41
CA PRO A 254 0.02 11.56 6.30
C PRO A 254 -0.54 11.15 7.66
N ASN A 255 -1.53 11.87 8.19
CA ASN A 255 -2.16 11.52 9.47
C ASN A 255 -2.78 10.11 9.45
N TRP A 256 -3.23 9.58 8.30
CA TRP A 256 -3.83 8.24 8.22
C TRP A 256 -2.85 7.11 8.51
N TYR A 257 -1.53 7.35 8.35
CA TYR A 257 -0.48 6.44 8.84
C TYR A 257 -0.62 6.17 10.35
N PHE A 258 -0.91 7.21 11.12
CA PHE A 258 -1.06 7.12 12.57
C PHE A 258 -2.47 6.71 13.00
N ARG A 259 -3.49 7.30 12.36
CA ARG A 259 -4.90 7.10 12.71
C ARG A 259 -5.33 5.65 12.56
N TRP A 260 -4.87 4.96 11.53
CA TRP A 260 -5.11 3.53 11.30
C TRP A 260 -3.87 2.69 11.62
N SER A 261 -3.32 2.91 12.80
CA SER A 261 -2.24 2.09 13.37
C SER A 261 -2.80 0.96 14.25
N LYS A 262 -1.93 0.18 14.91
CA LYS A 262 -2.33 -0.82 15.91
C LYS A 262 -3.24 -0.28 17.00
N HIS A 263 -3.19 1.03 17.26
CA HIS A 263 -4.11 1.69 18.20
C HIS A 263 -5.58 1.54 17.76
N ALA A 264 -5.86 1.60 16.46
CA ALA A 264 -7.21 1.51 15.92
C ALA A 264 -7.82 0.11 16.00
N LEU A 265 -7.00 -0.94 16.23
CA LEU A 265 -7.48 -2.30 16.44
C LEU A 265 -8.19 -2.47 17.79
N LEU A 266 -7.86 -1.62 18.76
CA LEU A 266 -8.41 -1.69 20.10
C LEU A 266 -9.89 -1.28 20.07
N GLY A 267 -10.75 -2.16 20.54
CA GLY A 267 -12.19 -1.89 20.62
C GLY A 267 -12.98 -2.17 19.36
N LEU A 268 -12.36 -2.74 18.31
CA LEU A 268 -13.12 -3.30 17.19
C LEU A 268 -13.76 -4.62 17.60
N ASP A 269 -15.09 -4.64 17.67
CA ASP A 269 -15.87 -5.86 17.89
C ASP A 269 -16.36 -6.40 16.54
N HIS A 270 -15.64 -7.39 16.01
CA HIS A 270 -15.98 -8.00 14.74
C HIS A 270 -15.50 -9.45 14.69
N PRO A 271 -16.27 -10.39 14.09
CA PRO A 271 -15.88 -11.80 14.06
C PRO A 271 -14.50 -12.06 13.45
N SER A 272 -14.06 -11.27 12.47
CA SER A 272 -12.73 -11.41 11.85
C SER A 272 -11.59 -10.80 12.69
N VAL A 273 -11.89 -10.01 13.73
CA VAL A 273 -10.90 -9.32 14.54
C VAL A 273 -10.63 -10.10 15.82
N PRO A 274 -9.41 -10.63 16.01
CA PRO A 274 -9.06 -11.29 17.26
C PRO A 274 -9.13 -10.32 18.45
N PRO A 275 -9.62 -10.75 19.63
CA PRO A 275 -9.58 -9.94 20.83
C PRO A 275 -8.17 -9.45 21.12
N SER A 276 -8.01 -8.13 21.22
CA SER A 276 -6.72 -7.48 21.39
C SER A 276 -6.71 -6.65 22.67
N ARG A 277 -5.55 -6.59 23.34
CA ARG A 277 -5.35 -5.81 24.58
C ARG A 277 -4.02 -5.07 24.49
N LEU A 278 -3.96 -3.87 25.05
CA LEU A 278 -2.68 -3.20 25.25
C LEU A 278 -1.92 -3.91 26.37
N LEU A 279 -0.61 -4.05 26.19
CA LEU A 279 0.27 -4.55 27.25
C LEU A 279 0.23 -3.65 28.49
N SER A 280 0.03 -2.34 28.31
CA SER A 280 -0.11 -1.38 29.41
C SER A 280 -1.32 -1.62 30.30
N ASP A 281 -2.34 -2.30 29.78
CA ASP A 281 -3.60 -2.55 30.48
C ASP A 281 -3.58 -3.87 31.25
N LEU A 282 -2.50 -4.65 31.14
CA LEU A 282 -2.30 -5.89 31.88
C LEU A 282 -1.62 -5.57 33.21
N GLU A 283 -2.31 -5.85 34.33
CA GLU A 283 -1.81 -5.57 35.68
C GLU A 283 -0.52 -6.36 36.02
N ARG A 284 -0.19 -7.42 35.27
CA ARG A 284 1.09 -8.16 35.33
C ARG A 284 1.43 -8.74 33.95
N PRO A 285 2.71 -8.72 33.53
CA PRO A 285 3.16 -9.39 32.31
C PRO A 285 3.07 -10.92 32.42
#